data_AF-A0A7R8VXT4-F1
#
_entry.id   AF-A0A7R8VXT4-F1
#
_cell.length_a   1.000
_cell.length_b   1.000
_cell.length_c   1.000
_cell.angle_alpha   90.00
_cell.angle_beta   90.00
_cell.angle_gamma   90.00
#
_symmetry.space_group_name_H-M   'P 1'
#
loop_
_entity.id
_entity.type
_entity.pdbx_description
1 polymer ?
#
loop_
_entity_poly.entity_id
_entity_poly.type
_entity_poly.pdbx_seq_one_letter_code
_entity_poly.pdbx_strand_id
1 'polypeptide(L)'
;SSPDNAVVGDVLVLTKPLGTQVAVNAHQWLDQPERWNRIKLVVSEDDVHKAYQRAMDSMARLNRIVLHCDSDTLDGRLMHKYNAHGATDITGFGLLGHAQNLAKHQKNEVSFVIHNLPVIAKMGAVAKACGNMFQLLQGHSAET
;
A
#
# COMPACT_ATOMS: atom_id res chain seq x y z
N SER A 1 14.10 -16.68 -8.23
CA SER A 1 12.88 -17.51 -8.36
C SER A 1 11.84 -16.71 -9.15
N SER A 2 11.12 -17.31 -10.09
CA SER A 2 10.05 -16.65 -10.83
C SER A 2 8.82 -16.38 -9.93
N PRO A 3 8.07 -15.28 -10.10
CA PRO A 3 7.03 -14.84 -9.17
C PRO A 3 5.66 -15.54 -9.35
N ASP A 4 5.65 -16.77 -9.87
CA ASP A 4 4.48 -17.51 -10.35
C ASP A 4 4.27 -18.87 -9.64
N ASN A 5 4.87 -19.05 -8.47
CA ASN A 5 4.92 -20.31 -7.73
C ASN A 5 4.12 -20.33 -6.43
N ALA A 6 3.16 -19.41 -6.24
CA ALA A 6 2.35 -19.37 -5.02
C ALA A 6 1.54 -20.66 -4.84
N VAL A 7 1.38 -21.09 -3.58
CA VAL A 7 0.65 -22.29 -3.19
C VAL A 7 -0.40 -21.98 -2.13
N VAL A 8 -1.43 -22.84 -2.04
CA VAL A 8 -2.46 -22.73 -1.00
C VAL A 8 -1.81 -22.88 0.38
N GLY A 9 -2.08 -21.92 1.27
CA GLY A 9 -1.47 -21.84 2.60
C GLY A 9 -0.39 -20.76 2.73
N ASP A 10 0.04 -20.16 1.61
CA ASP A 10 0.94 -19.00 1.64
C ASP A 10 0.29 -17.77 2.32
N VAL A 11 1.13 -16.96 2.97
CA VAL A 11 0.73 -15.72 3.63
C VAL A 11 1.14 -14.51 2.81
N LEU A 12 0.24 -13.55 2.67
CA LEU A 12 0.51 -12.27 2.00
C LEU A 12 1.10 -11.26 2.98
N VAL A 13 2.27 -10.71 2.62
CA VAL A 13 2.97 -9.71 3.44
C VAL A 13 3.09 -8.40 2.66
N LEU A 14 2.59 -7.33 3.27
CA LEU A 14 2.72 -5.96 2.78
C LEU A 14 3.93 -5.29 3.46
N THR A 15 4.87 -4.80 2.65
CA THR A 15 6.11 -4.18 3.16
C THR A 15 5.96 -2.68 3.40
N LYS A 16 4.91 -2.05 2.86
CA LYS A 16 4.58 -0.64 3.02
C LYS A 16 3.13 -0.44 3.42
N PRO A 17 2.82 0.58 4.25
CA PRO A 17 1.46 0.93 4.56
C PRO A 17 0.79 1.64 3.38
N LEU A 18 -0.51 1.42 3.24
CA LEU A 18 -1.40 2.08 2.28
C LEU A 18 -1.87 3.45 2.78
N GLY A 19 -2.43 4.24 1.86
CA GLY A 19 -3.01 5.54 2.15
C GLY A 19 -2.02 6.70 1.98
N THR A 20 -0.95 6.53 1.19
CA THR A 20 0.00 7.62 0.92
C THR A 20 -0.69 8.77 0.19
N GLN A 21 -1.58 8.47 -0.77
CA GLN A 21 -2.38 9.47 -1.46
C GLN A 21 -3.28 10.28 -0.52
N VAL A 22 -3.90 9.63 0.48
CA VAL A 22 -4.76 10.30 1.46
C VAL A 22 -3.93 11.25 2.33
N ALA A 23 -2.76 10.81 2.79
CA ALA A 23 -1.85 11.62 3.60
C ALA A 23 -1.34 12.87 2.85
N VAL A 24 -0.94 12.72 1.58
CA VAL A 24 -0.49 13.84 0.73
C VAL A 24 -1.61 14.84 0.48
N ASN A 25 -2.82 14.37 0.14
CA ASN A 25 -3.97 15.25 -0.08
C ASN A 25 -4.41 15.96 1.21
N ALA A 26 -4.47 15.24 2.34
CA ALA A 26 -4.82 15.83 3.62
C ALA A 26 -3.85 16.96 4.01
N HIS A 27 -2.55 16.79 3.75
CA HIS A 27 -1.55 17.82 3.98
C HIS A 27 -1.77 19.05 3.08
N GLN A 28 -2.04 18.85 1.78
CA GLN A 28 -2.36 19.96 0.87
C GLN A 28 -3.64 20.73 1.27
N TRP A 29 -4.57 20.07 1.97
CA TRP A 29 -5.81 20.70 2.39
C TRP A 29 -5.65 21.59 3.61
N LEU A 30 -4.55 21.51 4.37
CA LEU A 30 -4.26 22.45 5.46
C LEU A 30 -4.29 23.91 4.96
N ASP A 31 -3.82 24.14 3.74
CA ASP A 31 -3.85 25.46 3.08
C ASP A 31 -5.16 25.75 2.31
N GLN A 32 -6.14 24.84 2.35
CA GLN A 32 -7.42 24.95 1.63
C GLN A 32 -8.59 24.86 2.62
N PRO A 33 -9.05 26.00 3.19
CA PRO A 33 -10.03 26.01 4.28
C PRO A 33 -11.31 25.23 4.00
N GLU A 34 -11.84 25.30 2.76
CA GLU A 34 -13.04 24.56 2.36
C GLU A 34 -12.85 23.04 2.45
N ARG A 35 -11.66 22.54 2.07
CA ARG A 35 -11.35 21.10 2.11
C ARG A 35 -10.94 20.67 3.51
N TRP A 36 -10.16 21.48 4.23
CA TRP A 36 -9.82 21.22 5.64
C TRP A 36 -11.06 21.07 6.51
N ASN A 37 -12.05 21.96 6.32
CA ASN A 37 -13.32 21.92 7.05
C ASN A 37 -14.07 20.58 6.92
N ARG A 38 -13.83 19.81 5.85
CA ARG A 38 -14.45 18.49 5.63
C ARG A 38 -13.82 17.39 6.49
N ILE A 39 -12.57 17.56 6.92
CA ILE A 39 -11.80 16.52 7.62
C ILE A 39 -11.32 16.92 9.02
N LYS A 40 -11.35 18.22 9.38
CA LYS A 40 -10.88 18.72 10.68
C LYS A 40 -11.59 18.12 11.90
N LEU A 41 -12.77 17.51 11.72
CA LEU A 41 -13.51 16.82 12.79
C LEU A 41 -13.03 15.39 13.02
N VAL A 42 -12.28 14.81 12.07
CA VAL A 42 -11.80 13.42 12.15
C VAL A 42 -10.29 13.31 12.33
N VAL A 43 -9.55 14.39 12.08
CA VAL A 43 -8.08 14.42 12.16
C VAL A 43 -7.58 15.80 12.59
N SER A 44 -6.49 15.83 13.37
CA SER A 44 -5.82 17.07 13.75
C SER A 44 -4.72 17.45 12.75
N GLU A 45 -4.26 18.71 12.76
CA GLU A 45 -3.15 19.15 11.90
C GLU A 45 -1.86 18.38 12.21
N ASP A 46 -1.59 18.08 13.48
CA ASP A 46 -0.43 17.28 13.92
C ASP A 46 -0.51 15.84 13.39
N ASP A 47 -1.69 15.22 13.43
CA ASP A 47 -1.91 13.90 12.83
C ASP A 47 -1.65 13.91 11.32
N VAL A 48 -2.07 14.97 10.61
CA VAL A 48 -1.83 15.12 9.17
C VAL A 48 -0.35 15.27 8.87
N HIS A 49 0.40 16.09 9.62
CA HIS A 49 1.84 16.22 9.45
C HIS A 49 2.57 14.89 9.68
N LYS A 50 2.21 14.16 10.75
CA LYS A 50 2.77 12.83 11.04
C LYS A 50 2.44 11.82 9.94
N ALA A 51 1.21 11.83 9.42
CA ALA A 51 0.81 10.97 8.32
C ALA A 51 1.57 11.30 7.03
N TYR A 52 1.75 12.59 6.73
CA TYR A 52 2.52 13.06 5.59
C TYR A 52 3.98 12.66 5.68
N GLN A 53 4.62 12.83 6.83
CA GLN A 53 6.00 12.37 7.06
C GLN A 53 6.12 10.85 6.87
N ARG A 54 5.20 10.06 7.44
CA ARG A 54 5.20 8.60 7.23
C ARG A 54 4.99 8.22 5.76
N ALA A 55 4.15 8.93 5.04
CA ALA A 55 3.96 8.73 3.61
C ALA A 55 5.24 9.06 2.84
N MET A 56 5.89 10.18 3.16
CA MET A 56 7.18 10.58 2.60
C MET A 56 8.28 9.57 2.90
N ASP A 57 8.38 9.05 4.12
CA ASP A 57 9.35 8.01 4.48
C ASP A 57 9.09 6.71 3.71
N SER A 58 7.81 6.33 3.55
CA SER A 58 7.40 5.16 2.77
C SER A 58 7.73 5.33 1.28
N MET A 59 7.52 6.53 0.72
CA MET A 59 7.81 6.88 -0.67
C MET A 59 9.33 6.98 -0.92
N ALA A 60 10.05 7.67 -0.05
CA ALA A 60 11.50 7.87 -0.12
C ALA A 60 12.27 6.55 0.06
N ARG A 61 11.69 5.59 0.80
CA ARG A 61 12.18 4.22 0.82
C ARG A 61 11.90 3.58 -0.53
N LEU A 62 12.83 3.75 -1.48
CA LEU A 62 12.79 3.14 -2.81
C LEU A 62 12.38 1.66 -2.73
N ASN A 63 11.45 1.25 -3.61
CA ASN A 63 11.08 -0.14 -3.87
C ASN A 63 12.25 -0.92 -4.52
N ARG A 64 13.46 -0.89 -3.93
CA ARG A 64 14.51 -1.88 -4.27
C ARG A 64 14.09 -3.32 -3.93
N ILE A 65 12.93 -3.48 -3.30
CA ILE A 65 12.35 -4.75 -2.85
C ILE A 65 11.75 -5.61 -3.98
N VAL A 66 11.31 -5.05 -5.11
CA VAL A 66 10.41 -5.83 -6.02
C VAL A 66 10.94 -6.10 -7.44
N LEU A 67 11.94 -5.39 -7.97
CA LEU A 67 12.20 -5.47 -9.42
C LEU A 67 13.47 -6.19 -9.89
N HIS A 68 14.32 -6.73 -9.01
CA HIS A 68 15.51 -7.47 -9.47
C HIS A 68 15.77 -8.75 -8.67
N CYS A 69 15.60 -9.89 -9.34
CA CYS A 69 16.03 -11.23 -8.90
C CYS A 69 17.56 -11.41 -9.00
N ASP A 70 18.35 -10.37 -8.74
CA ASP A 70 19.81 -10.50 -8.68
C ASP A 70 20.21 -10.83 -7.24
N SER A 71 20.78 -12.04 -7.06
CA SER A 71 21.21 -12.63 -5.78
C SER A 71 22.12 -11.76 -4.91
N ASP A 72 22.74 -10.71 -5.48
CA ASP A 72 23.72 -9.89 -4.78
C ASP A 72 23.11 -8.73 -3.98
N THR A 73 21.85 -8.36 -4.22
CA THR A 73 21.17 -7.31 -3.46
C THR A 73 20.60 -7.82 -2.13
N LEU A 74 20.45 -6.93 -1.13
CA LEU A 74 19.88 -7.25 0.18
C LEU A 74 18.44 -7.81 0.08
N ASP A 75 17.76 -7.47 -1.01
CA ASP A 75 16.36 -7.76 -1.29
C ASP A 75 16.15 -9.16 -1.92
N GLY A 76 16.99 -9.56 -2.87
CA GLY A 76 17.07 -10.95 -3.35
C GLY A 76 17.41 -11.92 -2.21
N ARG A 77 18.22 -11.47 -1.24
CA ARG A 77 18.53 -12.23 -0.03
C ARG A 77 17.34 -12.40 0.89
N LEU A 78 16.41 -11.44 1.01
CA LEU A 78 15.19 -11.59 1.81
C LEU A 78 14.22 -12.60 1.17
N MET A 79 13.97 -12.46 -0.14
CA MET A 79 13.10 -13.37 -0.89
C MET A 79 13.66 -14.81 -0.92
N HIS A 80 14.97 -14.98 -1.12
CA HIS A 80 15.61 -16.30 -1.05
C HIS A 80 15.71 -16.84 0.39
N LYS A 81 15.97 -15.99 1.40
CA LYS A 81 16.07 -16.41 2.80
C LYS A 81 14.75 -16.86 3.38
N TYR A 82 13.64 -16.25 2.96
CA TYR A 82 12.29 -16.59 3.40
C TYR A 82 11.51 -17.43 2.38
N ASN A 83 12.17 -17.89 1.30
CA ASN A 83 11.60 -18.72 0.23
C ASN A 83 10.26 -18.18 -0.32
N ALA A 84 10.21 -16.89 -0.61
CA ALA A 84 9.00 -16.26 -1.12
C ALA A 84 8.63 -16.76 -2.52
N HIS A 85 7.37 -17.11 -2.70
CA HIS A 85 6.85 -17.74 -3.92
C HIS A 85 6.38 -16.74 -5.00
N GLY A 86 6.30 -15.45 -4.66
CA GLY A 86 5.95 -14.37 -5.58
C GLY A 86 6.00 -12.99 -4.93
N ALA A 87 6.13 -11.94 -5.74
CA ALA A 87 6.06 -10.55 -5.30
C ALA A 87 5.48 -9.67 -6.41
N THR A 88 4.77 -8.61 -6.03
CA THR A 88 4.27 -7.57 -6.91
C THR A 88 4.33 -6.23 -6.19
N ASP A 89 4.54 -5.14 -6.92
CA ASP A 89 4.56 -3.79 -6.42
C ASP A 89 3.18 -3.16 -6.51
N ILE A 90 2.74 -2.50 -5.44
CA ILE A 90 1.44 -1.81 -5.43
C ILE A 90 1.66 -0.37 -5.88
N THR A 91 1.05 -0.02 -7.00
CA THR A 91 1.13 1.30 -7.63
C THR A 91 -0.29 1.83 -7.93
N GLY A 92 -0.48 2.65 -8.96
CA GLY A 92 -1.73 3.39 -9.22
C GLY A 92 -3.03 2.58 -9.41
N PHE A 93 -2.95 1.25 -9.54
CA PHE A 93 -4.12 0.35 -9.61
C PHE A 93 -4.64 -0.10 -8.24
N GLY A 94 -3.93 0.26 -7.17
CA GLY A 94 -4.26 -0.15 -5.80
C GLY A 94 -3.98 -1.62 -5.51
N LEU A 95 -4.04 -1.97 -4.22
CA LEU A 95 -3.71 -3.31 -3.73
C LEU A 95 -4.56 -4.41 -4.40
N LEU A 96 -5.86 -4.19 -4.57
CA LEU A 96 -6.74 -5.22 -5.09
C LEU A 96 -6.46 -5.53 -6.56
N GLY A 97 -6.18 -4.49 -7.37
CA GLY A 97 -5.83 -4.66 -8.78
C GLY A 97 -4.54 -5.48 -8.94
N HIS A 98 -3.52 -5.15 -8.16
CA HIS A 98 -2.24 -5.87 -8.17
C HIS A 98 -2.35 -7.29 -7.62
N ALA A 99 -3.11 -7.51 -6.53
CA ALA A 99 -3.34 -8.84 -5.99
C ALA A 99 -4.11 -9.75 -6.97
N GLN A 100 -5.15 -9.22 -7.63
CA GLN A 100 -5.88 -9.95 -8.67
C GLN A 100 -4.99 -10.30 -9.86
N ASN A 101 -4.14 -9.37 -10.27
CA ASN A 101 -3.20 -9.61 -11.37
C ASN A 101 -2.19 -10.70 -10.98
N LEU A 102 -1.63 -10.63 -9.77
CA LEU A 102 -0.69 -11.65 -9.28
C LEU A 102 -1.35 -13.03 -9.21
N ALA A 103 -2.60 -13.14 -8.73
CA ALA A 103 -3.34 -14.40 -8.66
C ALA A 103 -3.55 -15.02 -10.05
N LYS A 104 -3.91 -14.20 -11.05
CA LYS A 104 -4.10 -14.65 -12.44
C LYS A 104 -2.82 -15.14 -13.11
N HIS A 105 -1.65 -14.67 -12.66
CA HIS A 105 -0.35 -15.08 -13.19
C HIS A 105 0.24 -16.31 -12.50
N GLN A 106 -0.43 -16.88 -11.48
CA GLN A 106 0.04 -18.09 -10.82
C GLN A 106 -0.24 -19.32 -11.69
N LYS A 107 0.68 -20.27 -11.70
CA LYS A 107 0.50 -21.56 -12.38
C LYS A 107 -0.53 -22.45 -11.67
N ASN A 108 -0.66 -22.30 -10.36
CA ASN A 108 -1.62 -23.00 -9.53
C ASN A 108 -2.92 -22.19 -9.43
N GLU A 109 -4.05 -22.88 -9.32
CA GLU A 109 -5.34 -22.23 -9.02
C GLU A 109 -5.35 -21.75 -7.56
N VAL A 110 -5.01 -20.47 -7.36
CA VAL A 110 -4.96 -19.84 -6.04
C VAL A 110 -5.81 -18.59 -5.99
N SER A 111 -6.37 -18.31 -4.80
CA SER A 111 -7.11 -17.08 -4.50
C SER A 111 -6.49 -16.39 -3.29
N PHE A 112 -6.37 -15.08 -3.36
CA PHE A 112 -5.80 -14.27 -2.28
C PHE A 112 -6.90 -13.64 -1.43
N VAL A 113 -6.79 -13.82 -0.10
CA VAL A 113 -7.73 -13.24 0.87
C VAL A 113 -6.98 -12.25 1.77
N ILE A 114 -7.39 -10.99 1.71
CA ILE A 114 -6.77 -9.89 2.46
C ILE A 114 -7.65 -9.56 3.66
N HIS A 115 -7.18 -9.96 4.85
CA HIS A 115 -7.94 -9.79 6.09
C HIS A 115 -7.71 -8.42 6.73
N ASN A 116 -6.49 -7.90 6.63
CA ASN A 116 -6.07 -6.65 7.26
C ASN A 116 -5.32 -5.78 6.26
N LEU A 117 -5.61 -4.48 6.29
CA LEU A 117 -4.92 -3.47 5.49
C LEU A 117 -4.03 -2.63 6.42
N PRO A 118 -2.70 -2.69 6.29
CA PRO A 118 -1.82 -1.77 7.00
C PRO A 118 -2.00 -0.39 6.38
N VAL A 119 -2.77 0.48 7.03
CA VAL A 119 -3.05 1.85 6.56
C VAL A 119 -2.32 2.84 7.47
N ILE A 120 -1.79 3.92 6.89
CA ILE A 120 -1.22 5.04 7.69
C ILE A 120 -2.28 5.50 8.70
N ALA A 121 -1.86 5.65 9.96
CA ALA A 121 -2.76 5.99 11.06
C ALA A 121 -3.64 7.21 10.71
N LYS A 122 -4.92 7.16 11.12
CA LYS A 122 -5.97 8.16 10.84
C LYS A 122 -6.39 8.29 9.36
N MET A 123 -5.61 7.83 8.39
CA MET A 123 -5.96 7.97 6.96
C MET A 123 -7.17 7.13 6.55
N GLY A 124 -7.44 6.01 7.22
CA GLY A 124 -8.71 5.28 7.03
C GLY A 124 -9.94 6.10 7.44
N ALA A 125 -9.84 6.90 8.51
CA ALA A 125 -10.91 7.78 8.96
C ALA A 125 -11.09 8.99 8.04
N VAL A 126 -9.98 9.59 7.58
CA VAL A 126 -9.99 10.67 6.58
C VAL A 126 -10.62 10.18 5.27
N ALA A 127 -10.21 9.01 4.78
CA ALA A 127 -10.79 8.41 3.57
C ALA A 127 -12.30 8.21 3.72
N LYS A 128 -12.76 7.69 4.88
CA LYS A 128 -14.18 7.51 5.17
C LYS A 128 -14.94 8.84 5.22
N ALA A 129 -14.36 9.89 5.81
CA ALA A 129 -14.95 11.23 5.84
C ALA A 129 -15.09 11.84 4.43
N CYS A 130 -14.19 11.49 3.52
CA CYS A 130 -14.25 11.88 2.11
C CYS A 130 -15.09 10.95 1.23
N GLY A 131 -15.78 9.95 1.80
CA GLY A 131 -16.60 8.99 1.05
C GLY A 131 -15.79 8.16 0.06
N ASN A 132 -16.23 8.12 -1.20
CA ASN A 132 -15.59 7.31 -2.25
C ASN A 132 -14.41 8.00 -2.96
N MET A 133 -13.98 9.16 -2.48
CA MET A 133 -13.01 9.98 -3.22
C MET A 133 -11.63 9.32 -3.39
N PHE A 134 -11.20 8.51 -2.42
CA PHE A 134 -9.89 7.84 -2.46
C PHE A 134 -9.97 6.33 -2.71
N GLN A 135 -11.16 5.72 -2.53
CA GLN A 135 -11.36 4.26 -2.63
C GLN A 135 -10.36 3.40 -1.82
N LEU A 136 -9.73 3.97 -0.78
CA LEU A 136 -8.72 3.31 0.05
C LEU A 136 -9.24 2.05 0.74
N LEU A 137 -10.43 2.14 1.34
CA LEU A 137 -11.07 1.00 2.01
C LEU A 137 -11.58 -0.06 1.02
N GLN A 138 -11.66 0.27 -0.27
CA GLN A 138 -12.02 -0.66 -1.34
C GLN A 138 -10.76 -1.31 -1.96
N GLY A 139 -9.56 -0.92 -1.53
CA GLY A 139 -8.29 -1.45 -2.05
C GLY A 139 -7.90 -0.91 -3.42
N HIS A 140 -8.55 0.16 -3.91
CA HIS A 140 -8.31 0.78 -5.21
C HIS A 140 -7.61 2.15 -5.14
N SER A 141 -7.25 2.61 -3.94
CA SER A 141 -6.46 3.84 -3.80
C SER A 141 -5.14 3.70 -4.52
N ALA A 142 -4.75 4.75 -5.24
CA ALA A 142 -3.42 4.82 -5.82
C ALA A 142 -2.41 4.92 -4.67
N GLU A 143 -1.33 4.15 -4.78
CA GLU A 143 -0.19 4.21 -3.89
C GLU A 143 1.03 4.63 -4.71
N THR A 144 1.82 5.54 -4.14
CA THR A 144 3.15 5.94 -4.64
C THR A 144 4.14 5.81 -3.50
#